data_AF-A0A5R8VLV6-F1
#
_entry.id   AF-A0A5R8VLV6-F1
#
_cell.length_a   1.000
_cell.length_b   1.000
_cell.length_c   1.000
_cell.angle_alpha   90.00
_cell.angle_beta   90.00
_cell.angle_gamma   90.00
#
_symmetry.space_group_name_H-M   'P 1'
#
loop_
_entity.id
_entity.type
_entity.pdbx_description
1 polymer ?
#
loop_
_entity_poly.entity_id
_entity_poly.type
_entity_poly.pdbx_seq_one_letter_code
_entity_poly.pdbx_strand_id
1 'polypeptide(L)'
;MGPNPKQPITDDSIQVRQVNHYQFSWVAGEAGQPGTWTLQLVLDQGAWEEVLTLDAEDAEVLQNLLNRSATVYYDVRRRTLMFGTTPAGQ
;
A
#
# COMPACT_ATOMS: atom_id res chain seq x y z
N MET A 1 -27.84 12.00 21.08
CA MET A 1 -27.40 11.74 19.70
C MET A 1 -26.03 12.40 19.57
N GLY A 2 -24.94 11.63 19.65
CA GLY A 2 -23.59 12.18 19.53
C GLY A 2 -23.32 12.65 18.10
N PRO A 3 -22.31 13.51 17.86
CA PRO A 3 -21.96 13.91 16.50
C PRO A 3 -21.64 12.67 15.67
N ASN A 4 -22.34 12.50 14.55
CA ASN A 4 -21.98 11.48 13.57
C ASN A 4 -20.55 11.79 13.12
N PRO A 5 -19.59 10.85 13.24
CA PRO A 5 -18.26 11.08 12.72
C PRO A 5 -18.40 11.46 11.24
N LYS A 6 -17.78 12.56 10.82
CA LYS A 6 -17.72 12.91 9.40
C LYS A 6 -17.03 11.76 8.69
N GLN A 7 -17.79 10.93 7.97
CA GLN A 7 -17.20 9.96 7.07
C GLN A 7 -16.30 10.74 6.12
N PRO A 8 -15.04 10.30 5.91
CA PRO A 8 -14.19 10.91 4.89
C PRO A 8 -14.96 10.89 3.57
N ILE A 9 -15.02 12.03 2.90
CA ILE A 9 -15.51 12.07 1.52
C ILE A 9 -14.43 11.42 0.68
N THR A 10 -14.65 10.16 0.28
CA THR A 10 -13.81 9.50 -0.72
C THR A 10 -14.28 9.99 -2.08
N ASP A 11 -13.54 10.93 -2.68
CA ASP A 11 -13.76 11.33 -4.06
C ASP A 11 -13.21 10.23 -4.98
N ASP A 12 -14.11 9.46 -5.59
CA ASP A 12 -13.76 8.35 -6.48
C ASP A 12 -13.15 8.82 -7.82
N SER A 13 -13.15 10.13 -8.12
CA SER A 13 -12.44 10.66 -9.30
C SER A 13 -10.92 10.66 -9.12
N ILE A 14 -10.43 10.66 -7.88
CA ILE A 14 -9.00 10.62 -7.56
C ILE A 14 -8.49 9.17 -7.72
N GLN A 15 -7.74 8.94 -8.79
CA GLN A 15 -7.19 7.61 -9.12
C GLN A 15 -5.80 7.36 -8.55
N VAL A 16 -5.02 8.43 -8.34
CA VAL A 16 -3.67 8.36 -7.78
C VAL A 16 -3.71 8.92 -6.37
N ARG A 17 -3.40 8.07 -5.39
CA ARG A 17 -3.54 8.38 -3.96
C ARG A 17 -2.21 8.23 -3.25
N GLN A 18 -1.98 9.03 -2.22
CA GLN A 18 -0.75 8.90 -1.43
C GLN A 18 -0.88 7.68 -0.52
N VAL A 19 0.16 6.85 -0.44
CA VAL A 19 0.27 5.80 0.58
C VAL A 19 0.66 6.47 1.89
N ASN A 20 -0.23 6.45 2.87
CA ASN A 20 0.02 7.07 4.18
C ASN A 20 0.52 6.06 5.21
N HIS A 21 0.05 4.81 5.14
CA HIS A 21 0.54 3.72 5.96
C HIS A 21 0.56 2.43 5.13
N TYR A 22 1.42 1.48 5.51
CA TYR A 22 1.42 0.15 4.93
C TYR A 22 1.78 -0.89 5.98
N GLN A 23 1.26 -2.10 5.81
CA GLN A 23 1.54 -3.23 6.68
C GLN A 23 1.80 -4.49 5.86
N PHE A 24 2.99 -5.08 6.05
CA PHE A 24 3.25 -6.43 5.59
C PHE A 24 2.69 -7.43 6.60
N SER A 25 2.10 -8.51 6.11
CA SER A 25 1.74 -9.66 6.93
C SER A 25 2.06 -10.96 6.22
N TRP A 26 2.29 -12.01 7.00
CA TRP A 26 2.55 -13.34 6.50
C TRP A 26 1.59 -14.31 7.19
N VAL A 27 0.98 -15.18 6.38
CA VAL A 27 0.08 -16.23 6.86
C VAL A 27 0.70 -17.57 6.48
N ALA A 28 0.83 -18.46 7.46
CA ALA A 28 1.36 -19.80 7.23
C ALA A 28 0.49 -20.58 6.25
N GLY A 29 1.14 -21.27 5.31
CA GLY A 29 0.50 -22.27 4.47
C GLY A 29 0.33 -23.60 5.23
N GLU A 30 -0.15 -24.61 4.51
CA GLU A 30 -0.16 -25.98 5.03
C GLU A 30 1.26 -26.50 5.29
N ALA A 31 1.38 -27.60 6.02
CA ALA A 31 2.68 -28.20 6.34
C ALA A 31 3.46 -28.53 5.05
N GLY A 32 4.65 -27.95 4.92
CA GLY A 32 5.52 -28.12 3.75
C GLY A 32 5.17 -27.23 2.55
N GLN A 33 4.13 -26.39 2.65
CA GLN A 33 3.77 -25.41 1.64
C GLN A 33 4.29 -24.01 2.01
N PRO A 34 4.61 -23.16 1.01
CA PRO A 34 4.95 -21.77 1.28
C PRO A 34 3.76 -21.04 1.92
N GLY A 35 4.05 -20.13 2.83
CA GLY A 35 3.06 -19.19 3.33
C GLY A 35 2.80 -18.06 2.34
N THR A 36 1.76 -17.28 2.62
CA THR A 36 1.30 -16.18 1.77
C THR A 36 1.69 -14.85 2.39
N TRP A 37 2.39 -14.02 1.62
CA TRP A 37 2.63 -12.63 1.99
C TRP A 37 1.48 -11.75 1.50
N THR A 38 1.11 -10.79 2.33
CA THR A 38 0.24 -9.70 1.92
C THR A 38 0.83 -8.36 2.31
N LEU A 39 0.53 -7.35 1.50
CA LEU A 39 0.82 -5.95 1.75
C LEU A 39 -0.50 -5.17 1.75
N GLN A 40 -0.87 -4.64 2.90
CA GLN A 40 -1.98 -3.69 3.03
C GLN A 40 -1.45 -2.28 2.83
N LEU A 41 -2.05 -1.53 1.91
CA LEU A 41 -1.81 -0.11 1.69
C LEU A 41 -3.00 0.67 2.24
N VAL A 42 -2.71 1.66 3.08
CA VAL A 42 -3.69 2.62 3.60
C VAL A 42 -3.48 3.94 2.88
N LEU A 43 -4.49 4.38 2.13
CA LEU A 43 -4.45 5.55 1.27
C LEU A 43 -5.35 6.65 1.81
N ASP A 44 -5.01 7.90 1.49
CA ASP A 44 -5.78 9.10 1.82
C ASP A 44 -6.30 9.13 3.28
N GLN A 45 -5.38 8.95 4.23
CA GLN A 45 -5.66 8.93 5.67
C GLN A 45 -6.66 7.85 6.11
N GLY A 46 -6.70 6.72 5.40
CA GLY A 46 -7.60 5.61 5.69
C GLY A 46 -8.96 5.72 5.02
N ALA A 47 -9.13 6.64 4.07
CA ALA A 47 -10.34 6.70 3.25
C ALA A 47 -10.41 5.55 2.24
N TRP A 48 -9.28 4.92 1.92
CA TRP A 48 -9.20 3.75 1.04
C TRP A 48 -8.13 2.77 1.52
N GLU A 49 -8.38 1.48 1.35
CA GLU A 49 -7.42 0.42 1.60
C GLU A 49 -7.31 -0.53 0.41
N GLU A 50 -6.10 -1.00 0.13
CA GLU A 50 -5.83 -2.01 -0.89
C GLU A 50 -4.98 -3.12 -0.27
N VAL A 51 -5.33 -4.38 -0.54
CA VAL A 51 -4.52 -5.53 -0.11
C VAL A 51 -3.95 -6.23 -1.34
N LEU A 52 -2.62 -6.34 -1.37
CA LEU A 52 -1.87 -7.03 -2.40
C LEU A 52 -1.41 -8.37 -1.86
N THR A 53 -1.60 -9.44 -2.63
CA THR A 53 -0.96 -10.74 -2.39
C THR A 53 0.35 -10.77 -3.13
N LEU A 54 1.43 -11.13 -2.43
CA LEU A 54 2.79 -11.09 -2.96
C LEU A 54 3.43 -12.46 -2.80
N ASP A 55 4.38 -12.77 -3.68
CA ASP A 55 5.38 -13.79 -3.37
C ASP A 55 6.47 -13.21 -2.44
N ALA A 56 7.41 -14.07 -2.03
CA ALA A 56 8.46 -13.66 -1.09
C ALA A 56 9.48 -12.70 -1.72
N GLU A 57 9.78 -12.84 -3.02
CA GLU A 57 10.77 -12.02 -3.73
C GLU A 57 10.23 -10.59 -3.90
N ASP A 58 8.98 -10.46 -4.34
CA ASP A 58 8.29 -9.18 -4.45
C ASP A 58 8.13 -8.51 -3.08
N ALA A 59 7.79 -9.27 -2.04
CA ALA A 59 7.66 -8.72 -0.69
C ALA A 59 8.99 -8.14 -0.16
N GLU A 60 10.12 -8.77 -0.46
CA GLU A 60 11.44 -8.25 -0.09
C GLU A 60 11.79 -6.98 -0.88
N VAL A 61 11.57 -6.97 -2.19
CA VAL A 61 11.82 -5.79 -3.04
C VAL A 61 10.95 -4.61 -2.61
N LEU A 62 9.65 -4.84 -2.39
CA LEU A 62 8.72 -3.79 -1.99
C LEU A 62 9.02 -3.25 -0.60
N GLN A 63 9.39 -4.10 0.38
CA GLN A 63 9.85 -3.62 1.69
C GLN A 63 11.04 -2.68 1.56
N ASN A 64 12.03 -3.04 0.74
CA ASN A 64 13.20 -2.20 0.51
C ASN A 64 12.86 -0.87 -0.16
N LEU A 65 12.00 -0.87 -1.19
CA LEU A 65 11.59 0.34 -1.89
C LEU A 65 10.76 1.28 -1.00
N LEU A 66 9.80 0.73 -0.26
CA LEU A 66 8.95 1.49 0.67
C LEU A 66 9.79 2.13 1.79
N ASN A 67 10.72 1.39 2.39
CA ASN A 67 11.59 1.90 3.46
C ASN A 67 12.53 3.03 2.98
N ARG A 68 12.91 3.05 1.70
CA ARG A 68 13.82 4.06 1.13
C ARG A 68 13.10 5.28 0.57
N SER A 69 11.80 5.18 0.36
CA SER A 69 11.01 6.23 -0.30
C SER A 69 10.42 7.19 0.72
N ALA A 70 10.74 8.48 0.61
CA ALA A 70 10.11 9.50 1.44
C ALA A 70 8.62 9.70 1.11
N THR A 71 8.22 9.42 -0.12
CA THR A 71 6.83 9.55 -0.57
C THR A 71 6.53 8.47 -1.61
N VAL A 72 5.38 7.84 -1.47
CA VAL A 72 4.89 6.78 -2.36
C VAL A 72 3.44 7.05 -2.70
N TYR A 73 3.10 6.84 -3.97
CA TYR A 73 1.74 6.95 -4.49
C TYR A 73 1.28 5.60 -5.05
N TYR A 74 -0.02 5.40 -5.08
CA TYR A 74 -0.66 4.24 -5.68
C TYR A 74 -1.72 4.68 -6.69
N ASP A 75 -1.58 4.22 -7.93
CA ASP A 75 -2.63 4.34 -8.94
C ASP A 75 -3.61 3.16 -8.74
N VAL A 76 -4.78 3.46 -8.19
CA VAL A 76 -5.82 2.47 -7.86
C VAL A 76 -6.32 1.76 -9.12
N ARG A 77 -6.46 2.49 -10.24
CA ARG A 77 -7.00 1.95 -11.49
C ARG A 77 -6.02 1.00 -12.16
N ARG A 78 -4.73 1.37 -12.18
CA ARG A 78 -3.67 0.56 -12.79
C ARG A 78 -3.04 -0.44 -11.84
N ARG A 79 -3.39 -0.37 -10.55
CA ARG A 79 -2.78 -1.15 -9.46
C ARG A 79 -1.26 -1.03 -9.46
N THR A 80 -0.76 0.20 -9.51
CA THR A 80 0.68 0.50 -9.69
C THR A 80 1.21 1.35 -8.53
N LEU A 81 2.26 0.87 -7.86
CA LEU A 81 3.03 1.66 -6.90
C LEU A 81 4.03 2.56 -7.63
N MET A 82 4.07 3.83 -7.24
CA MET A 82 4.97 4.83 -7.76
C MET A 82 5.81 5.37 -6.61
N PHE A 83 7.08 4.99 -6.61
CA PHE A 83 8.05 5.44 -5.63
C PHE A 83 8.60 6.80 -6.06
N GLY A 84 8.70 7.75 -5.13
CA GLY A 84 9.14 9.12 -5.42
C GLY A 84 10.43 9.17 -6.25
N THR A 85 10.58 10.22 -7.05
CA THR A 85 11.75 10.41 -7.91
C THR A 85 12.94 10.91 -7.09
N THR A 86 14.09 10.23 -7.16
CA THR A 86 15.36 10.89 -6.88
C THR A 86 15.59 11.95 -7.95
N PRO A 87 15.93 13.21 -7.60
CA PRO A 87 16.35 14.19 -8.60
C PRO A 87 17.50 13.61 -9.43
N ALA A 88 17.43 13.71 -10.75
CA ALA A 88 18.53 13.24 -11.60
C ALA A 88 19.82 13.97 -11.20
N GLY A 89 20.88 13.22 -10.86
CA GLY A 89 22.21 13.76 -10.52
C GLY A 89 22.58 13.81 -9.03
N GLN A 90 21.91 13.06 -8.15
CA GLN A 90 22.39 12.73 -6.80
C GLN A 90 22.81 11.28 -6.68
#